data_AF-A0A1N6QCS9-F1
#
_entry.id   AF-A0A1N6QCS9-F1
#
_cell.length_a   1.000
_cell.length_b   1.000
_cell.length_c   1.000
_cell.angle_alpha   90.00
_cell.angle_beta   90.00
_cell.angle_gamma   90.00
#
_symmetry.space_group_name_H-M   'P 1'
#
loop_
_entity.id
_entity.type
_entity.pdbx_description
1 polymer ?
#
loop_
_entity_poly.entity_id
_entity_poly.type
_entity_poly.pdbx_seq_one_letter_code
_entity_poly.pdbx_strand_id
1 'polypeptide(L)'
;MTNPLPLYIAIIGWLIVLLLNNRTLKRSEISRIKDRLIDKLDSCISWLDSEINSDAFEPSLAEVQLSGKATLIELKVRQLNHYVGTELLPVSEISNIRALDVFQPNKAELLVEATETISDLIEKVEIRYDEFYFSTPLPKRLWMSHRQTMMGAFLSLLLIIAFLTSTRLMIE
;
A
#
# COMPACT_ATOMS: atom_id res chain seq x y z
N MET A 1 -25.40 -23.40 -39.04
CA MET A 1 -24.66 -22.26 -38.47
C MET A 1 -24.99 -22.18 -37.00
N THR A 2 -24.07 -22.61 -36.13
CA THR A 2 -24.24 -22.50 -34.69
C THR A 2 -24.12 -21.02 -34.32
N ASN A 3 -25.15 -20.46 -33.66
CA ASN A 3 -25.11 -19.09 -33.19
C ASN A 3 -23.91 -18.94 -32.24
N PRO A 4 -22.93 -18.04 -32.51
CA PRO A 4 -21.74 -17.87 -31.67
C PRO A 4 -22.05 -17.12 -30.35
N LEU A 5 -23.29 -16.69 -30.16
CA LEU A 5 -23.79 -15.93 -29.03
C LEU A 5 -23.50 -16.57 -27.65
N PRO A 6 -23.68 -17.89 -27.43
CA PRO A 6 -23.37 -18.55 -26.16
C PRO A 6 -21.86 -18.53 -25.86
N LEU A 7 -21.02 -18.64 -26.89
CA LEU A 7 -19.56 -18.57 -26.74
C LEU A 7 -19.13 -17.18 -26.27
N TYR A 8 -19.67 -16.11 -26.87
CA TYR A 8 -19.38 -14.74 -26.44
C TYR A 8 -19.86 -14.47 -25.02
N ILE A 9 -21.05 -14.93 -24.64
CA ILE A 9 -21.55 -14.82 -23.25
C ILE A 9 -20.61 -15.54 -22.29
N ALA A 10 -20.16 -16.75 -22.62
CA ALA A 10 -19.23 -17.49 -21.78
C ALA A 10 -17.90 -16.75 -21.61
N ILE A 11 -17.32 -16.24 -22.70
CA ILE A 11 -16.06 -15.48 -22.66
C ILE A 11 -16.21 -14.22 -21.79
N ILE A 12 -17.27 -13.45 -21.98
CA ILE A 12 -17.53 -12.24 -21.18
C ILE A 12 -17.74 -12.60 -19.71
N GLY A 13 -18.50 -13.67 -19.43
CA GLY A 13 -18.72 -14.16 -18.06
C GLY A 13 -17.41 -14.51 -17.37
N TRP A 14 -16.52 -15.25 -18.04
CA TRP A 14 -15.20 -15.59 -17.51
C TRP A 14 -14.31 -14.37 -17.30
N LEU A 15 -14.35 -13.39 -18.20
CA LEU A 15 -13.61 -12.14 -18.02
C LEU A 15 -14.09 -11.37 -16.79
N ILE A 16 -15.40 -11.29 -16.56
CA ILE A 16 -15.97 -10.63 -15.38
C ILE A 16 -15.53 -11.35 -14.10
N VAL A 17 -15.64 -12.69 -14.06
CA VAL A 17 -15.22 -13.49 -12.90
C VAL A 17 -13.74 -13.31 -12.62
N LEU A 18 -12.90 -13.35 -13.65
CA LEU A 18 -11.45 -13.16 -13.50
C LEU A 18 -11.11 -11.76 -12.98
N LEU A 19 -11.79 -10.72 -13.48
CA LEU A 19 -11.62 -9.34 -12.99
C LEU A 19 -12.02 -9.20 -11.52
N LEU A 20 -13.16 -9.76 -11.12
CA LEU A 20 -13.61 -9.71 -9.73
C LEU A 20 -12.67 -10.49 -8.81
N ASN A 21 -12.26 -11.69 -9.21
CA ASN A 21 -11.37 -12.53 -8.42
C ASN A 21 -10.00 -11.87 -8.21
N ASN A 22 -9.40 -11.33 -9.29
CA ASN A 22 -8.09 -10.69 -9.21
C ASN A 22 -8.14 -9.42 -8.32
N ARG A 23 -9.24 -8.67 -8.37
CA ARG A 23 -9.46 -7.52 -7.48
C ARG A 23 -9.59 -7.92 -6.02
N THR A 24 -10.33 -8.99 -5.74
CA THR A 24 -10.50 -9.52 -4.38
C THR A 24 -9.17 -10.03 -3.82
N LEU A 25 -8.42 -10.81 -4.61
CA LEU A 25 -7.09 -11.31 -4.22
C LEU A 25 -6.11 -10.17 -3.95
N LYS A 26 -6.01 -9.19 -4.87
CA LYS A 26 -5.13 -8.03 -4.69
C LYS A 26 -5.49 -7.25 -3.42
N ARG A 27 -6.80 -7.03 -3.17
CA ARG A 27 -7.26 -6.37 -1.94
C ARG A 27 -6.90 -7.17 -0.69
N SER A 28 -7.10 -8.49 -0.70
CA SER A 28 -6.77 -9.33 0.45
C SER A 28 -5.28 -9.34 0.76
N GLU A 29 -4.42 -9.34 -0.25
CA GLU A 29 -2.97 -9.26 -0.05
C GLU A 29 -2.54 -7.90 0.50
N ILE A 30 -3.14 -6.81 0.02
CA ILE A 30 -2.86 -5.47 0.54
C ILE A 30 -3.33 -5.35 1.99
N SER A 31 -4.51 -5.88 2.34
CA SER A 31 -4.97 -5.97 3.73
C SER A 31 -3.95 -6.71 4.60
N ARG A 32 -3.47 -7.89 4.15
CA ARG A 32 -2.44 -8.66 4.88
C ARG A 32 -1.12 -7.92 5.04
N ILE A 33 -0.73 -7.07 4.09
CA ILE A 33 0.49 -6.25 4.21
C ILE A 33 0.26 -5.11 5.19
N LYS A 34 -0.91 -4.46 5.14
CA LYS A 34 -1.34 -3.43 6.10
C LYS A 34 -1.34 -3.99 7.53
N ASP A 35 -1.99 -5.13 7.76
CA ASP A 35 -2.05 -5.75 9.08
C ASP A 35 -0.64 -6.08 9.60
N ARG A 36 0.24 -6.63 8.75
CA ARG A 36 1.65 -6.87 9.09
C ARG A 36 2.46 -5.59 9.37
N LEU A 37 2.08 -4.45 8.79
CA LEU A 37 2.70 -3.15 9.08
C LEU A 37 2.25 -2.66 10.46
N ILE A 38 0.97 -2.77 10.78
CA ILE A 38 0.42 -2.44 12.10
C ILE A 38 1.05 -3.33 13.16
N ASP A 39 1.14 -4.65 12.95
CA ASP A 39 1.83 -5.57 13.85
C ASP A 39 3.29 -5.14 14.11
N LYS A 40 3.98 -4.60 13.09
CA LYS A 40 5.36 -4.12 13.23
C LYS A 40 5.46 -2.84 14.03
N LEU A 41 4.50 -1.93 13.85
CA LEU A 41 4.37 -0.70 14.62
C LEU A 41 4.10 -1.02 16.10
N ASP A 42 3.12 -1.87 16.39
CA ASP A 42 2.82 -2.31 17.76
C ASP A 42 4.00 -3.04 18.41
N SER A 43 4.67 -3.93 17.67
CA SER A 43 5.87 -4.61 18.17
C SER A 43 7.03 -3.66 18.49
N CYS A 44 7.04 -2.46 17.90
CA CYS A 44 8.02 -1.43 18.21
C CYS A 44 7.74 -0.82 19.59
N ILE A 45 6.46 -0.54 19.91
CA ILE A 45 6.04 -0.07 21.24
C ILE A 45 6.35 -1.14 22.29
N SER A 46 5.93 -2.39 22.07
CA SER A 46 6.16 -3.47 23.04
C SER A 46 7.65 -3.71 23.30
N TRP A 47 8.48 -3.59 22.26
CA TRP A 47 9.93 -3.65 22.43
C TRP A 47 10.44 -2.48 23.27
N LEU A 48 10.02 -1.24 22.97
CA LEU A 48 10.49 -0.06 23.70
C LEU A 48 10.11 -0.12 25.18
N ASP A 49 8.89 -0.55 25.50
CA ASP A 49 8.44 -0.78 26.87
C ASP A 49 9.31 -1.83 27.58
N SER A 50 9.61 -2.95 26.92
CA SER A 50 10.48 -3.99 27.49
C SER A 50 11.92 -3.52 27.69
N GLU A 51 12.44 -2.69 26.80
CA GLU A 51 13.81 -2.17 26.83
C GLU A 51 13.96 -1.12 27.94
N ILE A 52 12.97 -0.22 28.07
CA ILE A 52 12.92 0.83 29.09
C ILE A 52 12.89 0.24 30.52
N ASN A 53 12.11 -0.83 30.70
CA ASN A 53 11.94 -1.54 31.96
C ASN A 53 13.10 -2.51 32.27
N SER A 54 14.05 -2.67 31.35
CA SER A 54 15.26 -3.47 31.58
C SER A 54 16.24 -2.73 32.49
N ASP A 55 16.84 -3.46 33.45
CA ASP A 55 17.89 -2.96 34.34
C ASP A 55 19.16 -2.53 33.56
N ALA A 56 19.31 -2.99 32.31
CA ALA A 56 20.47 -2.74 31.46
C ALA A 56 20.22 -1.72 30.33
N PHE A 57 19.23 -0.83 30.49
CA PHE A 57 18.90 0.17 29.46
C PHE A 57 20.11 1.07 29.13
N GLU A 58 20.61 0.95 27.90
CA GLU A 58 21.66 1.79 27.36
C GLU A 58 21.08 2.67 26.22
N PRO A 59 20.95 4.00 26.41
CA PRO A 59 20.31 4.89 25.44
C PRO A 59 20.94 4.83 24.03
N SER A 60 22.27 4.74 23.95
CA SER A 60 23.01 4.60 22.69
C SER A 60 22.64 3.33 21.92
N LEU A 61 22.51 2.21 22.63
CA LEU A 61 22.13 0.94 22.02
C LEU A 61 20.66 0.99 21.58
N ALA A 62 19.79 1.54 22.42
CA ALA A 62 18.37 1.69 22.13
C ALA A 62 18.11 2.59 20.91
N GLU A 63 18.85 3.69 20.75
CA GLU A 63 18.78 4.55 19.56
C GLU A 63 19.14 3.78 18.28
N VAL A 64 20.23 3.01 18.29
CA VAL A 64 20.65 2.18 17.15
C VAL A 64 19.58 1.13 16.80
N GLN A 65 19.02 0.47 17.81
CA GLN A 65 17.96 -0.53 17.61
C GLN A 65 16.66 0.09 17.10
N LEU A 66 16.27 1.24 17.63
CA LEU A 66 15.10 2.01 17.19
C LEU A 66 15.24 2.43 15.73
N SER A 67 16.41 2.94 15.34
CA SER A 67 16.71 3.28 13.94
C SER A 67 16.63 2.06 13.01
N GLY A 68 17.12 0.91 13.47
CA GLY A 68 16.98 -0.37 12.76
C GLY A 68 15.52 -0.78 12.57
N LYS A 69 14.69 -0.67 13.62
CA LYS A 69 13.25 -0.97 13.57
C LYS A 69 12.50 0.00 12.67
N ALA A 70 12.77 1.29 12.77
CA ALA A 70 12.22 2.31 11.88
C ALA A 70 12.51 1.98 10.40
N THR A 71 13.74 1.55 10.09
CA THR A 71 14.11 1.12 8.73
C THR A 71 13.30 -0.08 8.25
N LEU A 72 13.02 -1.07 9.12
CA LEU A 72 12.15 -2.20 8.76
C LEU A 72 10.70 -1.76 8.49
N ILE A 73 10.20 -0.79 9.28
CA ILE A 73 8.88 -0.20 9.08
C ILE A 73 8.83 0.57 7.75
N GLU A 74 9.84 1.37 7.42
CA GLU A 74 9.95 2.08 6.13
C GLU A 74 9.91 1.10 4.94
N LEU A 75 10.61 -0.03 5.03
CA LEU A 75 10.58 -1.06 3.99
C LEU A 75 9.17 -1.64 3.83
N LYS A 76 8.43 -1.84 4.93
CA LYS A 76 7.04 -2.33 4.88
C LYS A 76 6.08 -1.30 4.31
N VAL A 77 6.24 -0.03 4.64
CA VAL A 77 5.49 1.09 4.04
C VAL A 77 5.75 1.16 2.53
N ARG A 78 7.00 1.03 2.11
CA ARG A 78 7.35 1.01 0.67
C ARG A 78 6.71 -0.19 -0.04
N GLN A 79 6.71 -1.36 0.59
CA GLN A 79 6.01 -2.54 0.08
C GLN A 79 4.51 -2.28 -0.06
N LEU A 80 3.86 -1.72 0.96
CA LEU A 80 2.43 -1.38 0.93
C LEU A 80 2.12 -0.43 -0.25
N ASN A 81 2.85 0.69 -0.36
CA ASN A 81 2.67 1.66 -1.43
C ASN A 81 2.87 1.03 -2.82
N HIS A 82 3.87 0.15 -2.97
CA HIS A 82 4.12 -0.55 -4.22
C HIS A 82 2.96 -1.47 -4.62
N TYR A 83 2.44 -2.29 -3.70
CA TYR A 83 1.32 -3.19 -3.99
C TYR A 83 0.03 -2.45 -4.31
N VAL A 84 -0.20 -1.33 -3.63
CA VAL A 84 -1.36 -0.45 -3.88
C VAL A 84 -1.21 0.28 -5.22
N GLY A 85 0.03 0.60 -5.62
CA GLY A 85 0.35 1.37 -6.82
C GLY A 85 0.17 2.88 -6.64
N THR A 86 0.04 3.34 -5.40
CA THR A 86 0.05 4.76 -5.03
C THR A 86 0.64 4.90 -3.63
N GLU A 87 1.12 6.09 -3.31
CA GLU A 87 1.61 6.43 -1.99
C GLU A 87 0.42 6.59 -1.03
N LEU A 88 0.17 5.58 -0.18
CA LEU A 88 -0.82 5.68 0.91
C LEU A 88 -0.19 6.35 2.13
N LEU A 89 0.99 5.90 2.53
CA LEU A 89 1.74 6.50 3.63
C LEU A 89 3.11 6.92 3.09
N PRO A 90 3.44 8.22 3.08
CA PRO A 90 4.75 8.66 2.65
C PRO A 90 5.79 8.19 3.66
N VAL A 91 6.93 7.74 3.16
CA VAL A 91 8.02 7.20 4.00
C VAL A 91 8.55 8.27 4.96
N SER A 92 8.41 9.56 4.62
CA SER A 92 8.76 10.68 5.48
C SER A 92 7.99 10.70 6.80
N GLU A 93 6.79 10.12 6.90
CA GLU A 93 6.08 10.09 8.18
C GLU A 93 6.71 9.10 9.18
N ILE A 94 7.51 8.16 8.71
CA ILE A 94 8.25 7.21 9.56
C ILE A 94 9.48 7.87 10.20
N SER A 95 9.95 9.02 9.70
CA SER A 95 11.06 9.74 10.33
C SER A 95 10.72 10.19 11.76
N ASN A 96 9.44 10.34 12.08
CA ASN A 96 8.99 10.68 13.43
C ASN A 96 9.40 9.61 14.45
N ILE A 97 9.39 8.32 14.06
CA ILE A 97 9.87 7.24 14.93
C ILE A 97 11.37 7.36 15.20
N ARG A 98 12.16 7.81 14.21
CA ARG A 98 13.60 8.05 14.41
C ARG A 98 13.91 9.31 15.22
N ALA A 99 12.96 10.24 15.29
CA ALA A 99 13.12 11.51 15.99
C ALA A 99 12.85 11.41 17.50
N LEU A 100 12.36 10.27 17.98
CA LEU A 100 12.15 10.03 19.41
C LEU A 100 13.46 10.16 20.18
N ASP A 101 13.46 11.00 21.21
CA ASP A 101 14.65 11.28 22.00
C ASP A 101 14.85 10.20 23.08
N VAL A 102 15.65 9.20 22.74
CA VAL A 102 15.99 8.07 23.63
C VAL A 102 16.87 8.49 24.82
N PHE A 103 17.46 9.69 24.77
CA PHE A 103 18.29 10.24 25.85
C PHE A 103 17.48 11.03 26.89
N GLN A 104 16.17 11.13 26.73
CA GLN A 104 15.32 11.79 27.71
C GLN A 104 15.51 11.16 29.11
N PRO A 105 15.64 12.00 30.16
CA PRO A 105 15.83 11.51 31.52
C PRO A 105 14.58 10.79 32.07
N ASN A 106 13.40 11.13 31.53
CA ASN A 106 12.13 10.55 31.93
C ASN A 106 11.70 9.45 30.96
N LYS A 107 12.05 8.20 31.28
CA LYS A 107 11.71 7.03 30.48
C LYS A 107 10.21 6.85 30.24
N ALA A 108 9.36 7.25 31.19
CA ALA A 108 7.91 7.14 31.05
C ALA A 108 7.36 8.11 29.99
N GLU A 109 7.96 9.30 29.89
CA GLU A 109 7.60 10.31 28.89
C GLU A 109 8.00 9.88 27.48
N LEU A 110 9.20 9.30 27.32
CA LEU A 110 9.62 8.67 26.08
C LEU A 110 8.62 7.59 25.61
N LEU A 111 8.16 6.73 26.53
CA LEU A 111 7.21 5.67 26.20
C LEU A 111 5.85 6.24 25.77
N VAL A 112 5.38 7.30 26.43
CA VAL A 112 4.15 8.00 26.05
C VAL A 112 4.29 8.63 24.66
N GLU A 113 5.37 9.37 24.41
CA GLU A 113 5.65 10.02 23.12
C GLU A 113 5.73 9.01 21.98
N ALA A 114 6.43 7.89 22.21
CA ALA A 114 6.52 6.81 21.23
C ALA A 114 5.16 6.15 20.96
N THR A 115 4.36 5.94 22.01
CA THR A 115 3.03 5.34 21.89
C THR A 115 2.08 6.25 21.11
N GLU A 116 2.09 7.55 21.39
CA GLU A 116 1.30 8.54 20.64
C GLU A 116 1.73 8.57 19.16
N THR A 117 3.03 8.71 18.90
CA THR A 117 3.57 8.77 17.53
C THR A 117 3.21 7.53 16.71
N ILE A 118 3.33 6.34 17.31
CA ILE A 118 3.04 5.09 16.63
C ILE A 118 1.53 4.89 16.46
N SER A 119 0.72 5.24 17.46
CA SER A 119 -0.74 5.17 17.37
C SER A 119 -1.28 6.08 16.27
N ASP A 120 -0.77 7.30 16.16
CA ASP A 120 -1.09 8.24 15.08
C ASP A 120 -0.75 7.66 13.71
N LEU A 121 0.38 6.96 13.59
CA LEU A 121 0.76 6.30 12.33
C LEU A 121 -0.19 5.15 11.99
N ILE A 122 -0.58 4.33 12.97
CA ILE A 122 -1.55 3.25 12.78
C ILE A 122 -2.89 3.82 12.32
N GLU A 123 -3.39 4.86 12.99
CA GLU A 123 -4.64 5.53 12.63
C GLU A 123 -4.60 6.05 11.18
N LYS A 124 -3.52 6.76 10.82
CA LYS A 124 -3.35 7.27 9.45
C LYS A 124 -3.30 6.15 8.41
N VAL A 125 -2.66 5.03 8.72
CA VAL A 125 -2.64 3.86 7.82
C VAL A 125 -4.06 3.32 7.61
N GLU A 126 -4.85 3.18 8.67
CA GLU A 126 -6.23 2.69 8.58
C GLU A 126 -7.14 3.66 7.83
N ILE A 127 -7.11 4.95 8.16
CA ILE A 127 -7.92 5.98 7.50
C ILE A 127 -7.61 6.01 6.00
N ARG A 128 -6.34 6.07 5.62
CA ARG A 128 -5.96 6.16 4.20
C ARG A 128 -6.24 4.88 3.44
N TYR A 129 -6.14 3.72 4.10
CA TYR A 129 -6.57 2.45 3.52
C TYR A 129 -8.08 2.44 3.26
N ASP A 130 -8.88 2.88 4.23
CA ASP A 130 -10.33 2.94 4.10
C ASP A 130 -10.76 3.92 2.99
N GLU A 131 -10.19 5.13 2.99
CA GLU A 131 -10.43 6.14 1.96
C GLU A 131 -10.12 5.64 0.54
N PHE A 132 -9.01 4.90 0.39
CA PHE A 132 -8.61 4.36 -0.90
C PHE A 132 -9.55 3.25 -1.39
N TYR A 133 -10.03 2.38 -0.50
CA TYR A 133 -10.84 1.22 -0.91
C TYR A 133 -12.34 1.46 -0.94
N PHE A 134 -12.87 2.30 -0.06
CA PHE A 134 -14.30 2.49 0.14
C PHE A 134 -14.79 3.87 -0.28
N SER A 135 -14.02 4.93 0.00
CA SER A 135 -14.42 6.31 -0.32
C SER A 135 -14.05 6.75 -1.73
N THR A 136 -13.05 6.12 -2.34
CA THR A 136 -12.59 6.47 -3.69
C THR A 136 -13.38 5.73 -4.77
N PRO A 137 -14.04 6.43 -5.72
CA PRO A 137 -14.78 5.78 -6.80
C PRO A 137 -13.85 4.94 -7.69
N LEU A 138 -14.35 3.80 -8.16
CA LEU A 138 -13.61 2.83 -8.97
C LEU A 138 -12.76 3.41 -10.12
N PRO A 139 -13.29 4.30 -10.98
CA PRO A 139 -12.49 4.86 -12.08
C PRO A 139 -11.30 5.68 -11.58
N LYS A 140 -11.49 6.47 -10.52
CA LYS A 140 -10.41 7.27 -9.91
C LYS A 140 -9.33 6.38 -9.31
N ARG A 141 -9.72 5.28 -8.66
CA ARG A 141 -8.77 4.30 -8.10
C ARG A 141 -7.96 3.58 -9.16
N LEU A 142 -8.61 3.14 -10.24
CA LEU A 142 -7.93 2.49 -11.37
C LEU A 142 -6.95 3.47 -12.03
N TRP A 143 -7.36 4.73 -12.20
CA TRP A 143 -6.50 5.77 -12.73
C TRP A 143 -5.28 6.01 -11.83
N MET A 144 -5.46 6.16 -10.52
CA MET A 144 -4.36 6.39 -9.57
C MET A 144 -3.37 5.21 -9.54
N SER A 145 -3.87 3.98 -9.54
CA SER A 145 -3.05 2.77 -9.36
C SER A 145 -2.44 2.24 -10.67
N HIS A 146 -3.07 2.46 -11.83
CA HIS A 146 -2.67 1.86 -13.11
C HIS A 146 -2.59 2.87 -14.27
N ARG A 147 -2.32 4.16 -13.96
CA ARG A 147 -2.25 5.25 -14.96
C ARG A 147 -1.46 4.87 -16.21
N GLN A 148 -0.26 4.32 -16.03
CA GLN A 148 0.64 3.97 -17.13
C GLN A 148 0.08 2.84 -18.01
N THR A 149 -0.47 1.79 -17.38
CA THR A 149 -1.10 0.67 -18.10
C THR A 149 -2.32 1.14 -18.89
N MET A 150 -3.13 2.03 -18.31
CA MET A 150 -4.31 2.60 -18.98
C MET A 150 -3.90 3.47 -20.18
N MET A 151 -2.86 4.30 -20.04
CA MET A 151 -2.33 5.08 -21.16
C MET A 151 -1.78 4.18 -22.28
N GLY A 152 -1.05 3.12 -21.93
CA GLY A 152 -0.53 2.15 -22.90
C GLY A 152 -1.64 1.41 -23.65
N ALA A 153 -2.69 0.97 -22.94
CA ALA A 153 -3.86 0.32 -23.54
C ALA A 153 -4.64 1.27 -24.47
N PHE A 154 -4.75 2.54 -24.09
CA PHE A 154 -5.39 3.55 -24.95
C PHE A 154 -4.58 3.82 -26.22
N LEU A 155 -3.25 3.95 -26.10
CA LEU A 155 -2.35 4.15 -27.23
C LEU A 155 -2.37 2.94 -28.19
N SER A 156 -2.35 1.72 -27.65
CA SER A 156 -2.42 0.50 -28.48
C SER A 156 -3.76 0.39 -29.22
N LEU A 157 -4.88 0.73 -28.55
CA LEU A 157 -6.19 0.79 -29.18
C LEU A 157 -6.22 1.81 -30.33
N LEU A 158 -5.66 3.01 -30.12
CA LEU A 158 -5.57 4.04 -31.15
C LEU A 158 -4.76 3.57 -32.36
N LEU A 159 -3.64 2.89 -32.14
CA LEU A 159 -2.82 2.33 -33.22
C LEU A 159 -3.58 1.25 -34.02
N ILE A 160 -4.32 0.37 -33.34
CA ILE A 160 -5.15 -0.64 -34.00
C ILE A 160 -6.25 0.03 -34.83
N ILE A 161 -6.95 1.03 -34.28
CA ILE A 161 -7.98 1.76 -35.01
C ILE A 161 -7.38 2.48 -36.22
N ALA A 162 -6.26 3.18 -36.05
CA ALA A 162 -5.58 3.87 -37.14
C ALA A 162 -5.17 2.90 -38.27
N PHE A 163 -4.64 1.73 -37.92
CA PHE A 163 -4.29 0.68 -38.87
C PHE A 163 -5.51 0.11 -39.61
N LEU A 164 -6.62 -0.14 -38.89
CA LEU A 164 -7.86 -0.59 -39.51
C LEU A 164 -8.47 0.48 -40.44
N THR A 165 -8.35 1.77 -40.11
CA THR A 165 -8.82 2.84 -40.98
C THR A 165 -7.94 3.04 -42.22
N SER A 166 -6.62 2.91 -42.10
CA SER A 166 -5.70 3.07 -43.23
C SER A 166 -5.82 1.92 -44.22
N THR A 167 -5.97 0.69 -43.73
CA THR A 167 -6.20 -0.48 -44.58
C THR A 167 -7.54 -0.42 -45.31
N ARG A 168 -8.59 0.15 -44.70
CA ARG A 168 -9.87 0.37 -45.37
C ARG A 168 -9.76 1.38 -46.53
N LEU A 169 -8.99 2.45 -46.34
CA LEU A 169 -8.70 3.48 -47.33
C LEU A 169 -7.81 3.02 -48.50
N MET A 170 -7.09 1.90 -48.36
CA MET A 170 -6.28 1.31 -49.43
C MET A 170 -7.05 0.33 -50.33
N ILE A 171 -8.25 -0.09 -49.90
CA ILE A 171 -9.08 -1.08 -50.61
C ILE A 171 -10.17 -0.40 -51.45
N GLU A 172 -10.46 0.89 -51.17
CA GLU A 172 -11.30 1.77 -52.01
C GLU A 172 -10.45 2.52 -53.04
#